data_AF-A0A8T3T970-F1
#
_entry.id   AF-A0A8T3T970-F1
#
_cell.length_a   1.000
_cell.length_b   1.000
_cell.length_c   1.000
_cell.angle_alpha   90.00
_cell.angle_beta   90.00
_cell.angle_gamma   90.00
#
_symmetry.space_group_name_H-M   'P 1'
#
loop_
_entity.id
_entity.type
_entity.pdbx_description
1 polymer ?
#
loop_
_entity_poly.entity_id
_entity_poly.type
_entity_poly.pdbx_seq_one_letter_code
_entity_poly.pdbx_strand_id
1 'polypeptide(L)' 'MSNLLGEIALRLAKAGAAGILGAIVYAIATGPLEEPGSIGLALLSWLSGAAFILLIQEGPI' A
#
# COMPACT_ATOMS: atom_id res chain seq x y z
N MET A 1 11.07 24.93 -11.46
CA MET A 1 11.63 23.77 -10.72
C MET A 1 10.72 23.28 -9.59
N SER A 2 9.93 24.14 -8.91
CA SER A 2 9.01 23.72 -7.83
C SER A 2 7.95 22.68 -8.22
N ASN A 3 7.59 22.60 -9.51
CA ASN A 3 6.61 21.62 -9.99
C ASN A 3 7.14 20.17 -9.96
N LEU A 4 8.43 19.96 -10.23
CA LEU A 4 9.04 18.61 -10.23
C LEU A 4 9.08 18.01 -8.82
N LEU A 5 9.43 18.81 -7.81
CA LEU A 5 9.40 18.38 -6.41
C LEU A 5 7.99 18.02 -5.96
N GLY A 6 6.98 18.80 -6.37
CA GLY A 6 5.57 18.51 -6.10
C GLY A 6 5.13 17.19 -6.71
N GLU A 7 5.45 16.94 -7.98
CA GLU A 7 5.11 15.67 -8.64
C GLU A 7 5.82 14.46 -8.02
N ILE A 8 7.11 14.59 -7.68
CA ILE A 8 7.87 13.55 -7.00
C ILE A 8 7.26 13.25 -5.62
N ALA A 9 6.94 14.30 -4.86
CA ALA A 9 6.30 14.16 -3.56
C ALA A 9 4.92 13.47 -3.68
N LEU A 10 4.14 13.80 -4.71
CA LEU A 10 2.84 13.17 -4.94
C LEU A 10 2.97 11.68 -5.29
N ARG A 11 3.97 11.30 -6.09
CA ARG A 11 4.26 9.89 -6.41
C ARG A 11 4.71 9.11 -5.18
N LEU A 12 5.58 9.70 -4.36
CA LEU A 12 6.02 9.12 -3.08
C LEU A 12 4.88 9.01 -2.07
N ALA A 13 3.98 9.98 -2.00
CA ALA A 13 2.82 9.95 -1.12
C ALA A 13 1.90 8.77 -1.43
N LYS A 14 1.69 8.45 -2.72
CA LYS A 14 0.92 7.26 -3.14
C LYS A 14 1.59 5.95 -2.71
N ALA A 15 2.91 5.84 -2.91
CA ALA A 15 3.67 4.68 -2.45
C ALA A 15 3.62 4.53 -0.91
N GLY A 16 3.70 5.65 -0.19
CA GLY A 16 3.55 5.69 1.26
C GLY A 16 2.15 5.26 1.72
N ALA A 17 1.09 5.75 1.07
CA ALA A 17 -0.28 5.36 1.36
C ALA A 17 -0.52 3.85 1.13
N ALA A 18 0.02 3.30 0.04
CA ALA A 18 0.00 1.87 -0.22
C ALA A 18 0.76 1.07 0.87
N GLY A 19 1.90 1.60 1.33
CA GLY A 19 2.65 1.05 2.47
C GLY A 19 1.82 0.97 3.75
N ILE A 20 1.11 2.05 4.09
CA ILE A 20 0.25 2.11 5.29
C ILE A 20 -0.91 1.12 5.18
N LEU A 21 -1.62 1.11 4.04
CA LEU A 21 -2.72 0.17 3.80
C LEU A 21 -2.25 -1.28 3.88
N GLY A 22 -1.12 -1.60 3.25
CA GLY A 22 -0.53 -2.94 3.33
C GLY A 22 -0.12 -3.33 4.74
N ALA A 23 0.41 -2.40 5.52
CA ALA A 23 0.73 -2.64 6.93
C ALA A 23 -0.53 -2.93 7.77
N ILE A 24 -1.64 -2.24 7.50
CA ILE A 24 -2.94 -2.51 8.14
C ILE A 24 -3.41 -3.92 7.80
N VAL A 25 -3.38 -4.30 6.52
CA VAL A 25 -3.76 -5.66 6.08
C VAL A 25 -2.87 -6.71 6.72
N TYR A 26 -1.56 -6.48 6.79
CA TYR A 26 -0.61 -7.39 7.44
C TYR A 26 -0.87 -7.53 8.95
N ALA A 27 -1.18 -6.42 9.63
CA ALA A 27 -1.50 -6.43 11.05
C ALA A 27 -2.82 -7.17 11.33
N ILE A 28 -3.81 -7.06 10.43
CA ILE A 28 -5.05 -7.83 10.52
C ILE A 28 -4.79 -9.32 10.25
N ALA A 29 -3.94 -9.65 9.27
CA ALA A 29 -3.60 -11.04 8.97
C ALA A 29 -2.86 -11.71 10.14
N THR A 30 -1.86 -11.04 10.70
CA THR A 30 -1.01 -11.60 11.76
C THR A 30 -1.56 -11.45 13.18
N GLY A 31 -2.50 -10.52 13.39
CA GLY A 31 -3.17 -10.31 14.67
C GLY A 31 -4.43 -11.17 14.80
N PRO A 32 -5.61 -10.65 14.39
CA PRO A 32 -6.88 -11.35 14.59
C PRO A 32 -7.07 -12.62 13.75
N LEU A 33 -6.39 -12.77 12.62
CA LEU A 33 -6.47 -13.99 11.80
C LEU A 33 -5.39 -15.01 12.17
N GLU A 34 -4.50 -14.69 13.11
CA GLU A 34 -3.46 -15.56 13.65
C GLU A 34 -2.54 -16.21 12.58
N GLU A 35 -2.43 -15.60 11.39
CA GLU A 35 -1.55 -16.11 10.35
C GLU A 35 -0.08 -15.89 10.75
N PRO A 36 0.81 -16.89 10.55
CA PRO A 36 2.22 -16.75 10.84
C PRO A 36 2.84 -15.58 10.06
N GLY A 37 3.43 -14.63 10.80
CA GLY A 37 4.13 -13.49 10.21
C GLY A 37 5.26 -13.95 9.30
N SER A 38 5.24 -13.51 8.04
CA SER A 38 6.27 -13.82 7.05
C SER A 38 6.54 -12.65 6.12
N ILE A 39 7.76 -12.60 5.57
CA ILE A 39 8.14 -11.58 4.58
C ILE A 39 7.24 -11.68 3.34
N GLY A 40 6.89 -12.91 2.92
CA GLY A 40 5.96 -13.13 1.81
C GLY A 40 4.60 -12.50 2.06
N LEU A 41 4.03 -12.70 3.25
CA LEU A 41 2.75 -12.11 3.64
C LEU A 41 2.82 -10.58 3.72
N ALA A 42 3.92 -10.02 4.22
CA ALA A 42 4.12 -8.57 4.27
C ALA A 42 4.16 -7.96 2.86
N LEU A 43 4.89 -8.58 1.93
CA LEU A 43 4.96 -8.14 0.54
C LEU A 43 3.63 -8.27 -0.19
N LEU A 44 2.89 -9.36 0.03
CA LEU A 44 1.56 -9.56 -0.53
C LEU A 44 0.55 -8.55 0.01
N SER A 45 0.61 -8.25 1.30
CA SER A 45 -0.24 -7.24 1.93
C SER A 45 0.05 -5.85 1.38
N TRP A 46 1.33 -5.53 1.17
CA TRP A 46 1.74 -4.29 0.49
C TRP A 46 1.26 -4.21 -0.96
N LEU A 47 1.44 -5.28 -1.75
CA LEU A 47 0.92 -5.37 -3.12
C LEU A 47 -0.61 -5.21 -3.18
N SER A 48 -1.33 -5.79 -2.23
CA SER A 48 -2.78 -5.64 -2.09
C SER A 48 -3.17 -4.17 -1.83
N GLY A 49 -2.49 -3.51 -0.90
CA GLY A 49 -2.67 -2.08 -0.64
C GLY A 49 -2.36 -1.20 -1.86
N ALA A 50 -1.31 -1.52 -2.62
CA ALA A 50 -0.97 -0.83 -3.85
C ALA A 50 -2.03 -1.03 -4.94
N ALA A 51 -2.53 -2.26 -5.13
CA ALA A 51 -3.59 -2.56 -6.08
C ALA A 51 -4.89 -1.82 -5.74
N PHE A 52 -5.23 -1.67 -4.46
CA PHE A 52 -6.37 -0.89 -4.01
C PHE A 52 -6.24 0.61 -4.36
N ILE A 53 -5.06 1.20 -4.15
CA ILE A 53 -4.81 2.60 -4.53
C ILE A 53 -4.96 2.80 -6.05
N LEU A 54 -4.45 1.87 -6.86
CA LEU A 54 -4.65 1.90 -8.31
C LEU A 54 -6.13 1.81 -8.69
N LEU A 55 -6.88 0.92 -8.05
CA LEU A 55 -8.31 0.75 -8.31
C LEU A 55 -9.14 2.00 -7.94
N ILE A 56 -8.80 2.68 -6.85
CA ILE A 56 -9.44 3.97 -6.52
C ILE A 56 -9.08 5.05 -7.54
N GLN A 57 -7.82 5.08 -7.98
CA GLN A 57 -7.33 6.13 -8.84
C GLN A 57 -7.88 6.02 -10.27
N GLU A 58 -7.92 4.81 -10.82
CA GLU A 58 -8.32 4.58 -12.21
C GLU A 58 -9.81 4.23 -12.33
N GLY A 59 -10.47 3.85 -11.22
CA GLY A 59 -11.84 3.39 -11.21
C GLY A 59 -11.94 1.87 -11.45
N PRO A 60 -13.12 1.28 -11.26
CA PRO A 60 -13.32 -0.17 -11.42
C PRO A 60 -13.19 -0.68 -12.87
N ILE A 61 -12.97 0.21 -13.85
CA ILE A 61 -12.87 -0.05 -15.30
C ILE A 61 -12.24 1.14 -16.02
#